data_AF-A0A7V1F6U3-F1
#
_entry.id   AF-A0A7V1F6U3-F1
#
_cell.length_a   1.000
_cell.length_b   1.000
_cell.length_c   1.000
_cell.angle_alpha   90.00
_cell.angle_beta   90.00
_cell.angle_gamma   90.00
#
_symmetry.space_group_name_H-M   'P 1'
#
loop_
_entity.id
_entity.type
_entity.pdbx_description
1 polymer ?
#
loop_
_entity_poly.entity_id
_entity_poly.type
_entity_poly.pdbx_seq_one_letter_code
_entity_poly.pdbx_strand_id
1 'polypeptide(L)'
;MSPEDFVCIYCGKTAPEAAPSVSHLIPDFLGGVLELHNAVCIGCNTRVNREIEEPMRKPFAYLRSGLDLRGRRRREIKVPAKVRILGVELETCLSSDIQIPPFEYHKVNDEKGLVIIGKKDYVEEEKRKIDSNPRKAGNGKRLKALLNLNYL
;
A
#
# COMPACT_ATOMS: atom_id res chain seq x y z
N MET A 1 -16.88 -6.98 24.34
CA MET A 1 -17.74 -7.77 23.43
C MET A 1 -17.57 -9.20 23.83
N SER A 2 -18.66 -9.83 24.27
CA SER A 2 -18.68 -11.29 24.41
C SER A 2 -18.56 -11.91 22.99
N PRO A 3 -18.16 -13.18 22.85
CA PRO A 3 -18.19 -13.89 21.56
C PRO A 3 -19.58 -13.87 20.89
N GLU A 4 -20.63 -13.58 21.65
CA GLU A 4 -22.03 -13.50 21.25
C GLU A 4 -22.36 -12.18 20.52
N ASP A 5 -21.52 -11.15 20.65
CA ASP A 5 -21.71 -9.82 20.04
C ASP A 5 -21.10 -9.72 18.62
N PHE A 6 -20.63 -10.83 18.04
CA PHE A 6 -20.00 -10.79 16.71
C PHE A 6 -21.04 -10.55 15.62
N VAL A 7 -20.79 -9.55 14.78
CA VAL A 7 -21.53 -9.28 13.54
C VAL A 7 -20.52 -9.04 12.42
N CYS A 8 -20.58 -9.82 11.35
CA CYS A 8 -19.70 -9.64 10.21
C CYS A 8 -20.06 -8.37 9.42
N ILE A 9 -19.12 -7.44 9.25
CA ILE A 9 -19.37 -6.17 8.54
C ILE A 9 -19.71 -6.35 7.05
N TYR A 10 -19.38 -7.49 6.43
CA TYR A 10 -19.64 -7.76 5.02
C TYR A 10 -20.97 -8.46 4.76
N CYS A 11 -21.35 -9.42 5.59
CA CYS A 11 -22.56 -10.23 5.35
C CYS A 11 -23.64 -10.08 6.40
N GLY A 12 -23.40 -9.32 7.47
CA GLY A 12 -24.35 -9.07 8.56
C GLY A 12 -24.65 -10.28 9.46
N LYS A 13 -24.13 -11.47 9.14
CA LYS A 13 -24.34 -12.68 9.95
C LYS A 13 -23.66 -12.56 11.31
N THR A 14 -24.32 -13.11 12.33
CA THR A 14 -23.84 -13.10 13.71
C THR A 14 -23.35 -14.47 14.17
N ALA A 15 -22.73 -14.54 15.35
CA ALA A 15 -22.51 -15.82 15.99
C ALA A 15 -23.86 -16.48 16.36
N PRO A 16 -24.00 -17.82 16.30
CA PRO A 16 -23.01 -18.82 15.88
C PRO A 16 -23.00 -19.11 14.36
N GLU A 17 -23.88 -18.49 13.57
CA GLU A 17 -24.00 -18.74 12.13
C GLU A 17 -22.73 -18.39 11.33
N ALA A 18 -21.90 -17.50 11.88
CA ALA A 18 -20.64 -17.08 11.30
C ALA A 18 -19.55 -17.01 12.38
N ALA A 19 -18.42 -17.67 12.13
CA ALA A 19 -17.26 -17.60 13.01
C ALA A 19 -16.40 -16.35 12.70
N PRO A 20 -15.98 -15.57 13.71
CA PRO A 20 -15.10 -14.42 13.52
C PRO A 20 -13.73 -14.84 12.99
N SER A 21 -13.09 -13.91 12.28
CA SER A 21 -11.74 -14.07 11.71
C SER A 21 -10.92 -12.80 11.94
N VAL A 22 -9.61 -12.92 11.71
CA VAL A 22 -8.68 -11.79 11.67
C VAL A 22 -8.49 -11.39 10.21
N SER A 23 -8.75 -10.13 9.90
CA SER A 23 -8.62 -9.55 8.55
C SER A 23 -7.68 -8.35 8.60
N HIS A 24 -6.91 -8.09 7.54
CA HIS A 24 -6.10 -6.88 7.49
C HIS A 24 -6.91 -5.71 6.94
N LEU A 25 -6.72 -4.50 7.50
CA LEU A 25 -7.35 -3.29 6.95
C LEU A 25 -6.74 -2.94 5.58
N ILE A 26 -5.42 -3.07 5.48
CA ILE A 26 -4.67 -3.00 4.23
C ILE A 26 -4.13 -4.40 3.97
N PRO A 27 -4.36 -5.01 2.78
CA PRO A 27 -3.89 -6.37 2.51
C PRO A 27 -2.39 -6.56 2.75
N ASP A 28 -1.99 -7.73 3.25
CA ASP A 28 -0.56 -8.04 3.50
C ASP A 28 0.27 -7.94 2.21
N PHE A 29 -0.32 -8.24 1.05
CA PHE A 29 0.38 -8.11 -0.24
C PHE A 29 0.74 -6.66 -0.59
N LEU A 30 0.09 -5.66 0.03
CA LEU A 30 0.41 -4.23 -0.03
C LEU A 30 1.26 -3.76 1.15
N GLY A 31 1.73 -4.67 2.00
CA GLY A 31 2.53 -4.35 3.17
C GLY A 31 1.73 -4.01 4.42
N GLY A 32 0.40 -4.15 4.42
CA GLY A 32 -0.39 -3.81 5.59
C GLY A 32 -0.11 -4.72 6.79
N VAL A 33 0.13 -4.12 7.96
CA VAL A 33 0.36 -4.84 9.22
C VAL A 33 -0.77 -4.68 10.24
N LEU A 34 -1.72 -3.79 9.97
CA LEU A 34 -2.85 -3.53 10.87
C LEU A 34 -3.95 -4.59 10.71
N GLU A 35 -4.26 -5.27 11.81
CA GLU A 35 -5.25 -6.33 11.88
C GLU A 35 -6.53 -5.84 12.56
N LEU A 36 -7.67 -6.24 11.98
CA LEU A 36 -9.01 -6.10 12.56
C LEU A 36 -9.43 -7.46 13.11
N HIS A 37 -9.64 -7.50 14.43
CA HIS A 37 -10.17 -8.68 15.12
C HIS A 37 -11.69 -8.60 15.21
N ASN A 38 -12.37 -9.74 15.00
CA ASN A 38 -13.82 -9.87 15.16
C ASN A 38 -14.66 -8.91 14.29
N ALA A 39 -14.11 -8.42 13.17
CA ALA A 39 -14.83 -7.56 12.23
C ALA A 39 -15.45 -8.36 11.06
N VAL A 40 -14.76 -9.40 10.62
CA VAL A 40 -15.11 -10.16 9.41
C VAL A 40 -15.20 -11.64 9.76
N CYS A 41 -16.17 -12.36 9.19
CA CYS A 41 -16.26 -13.81 9.38
C CYS A 41 -15.30 -14.57 8.47
N ILE A 42 -14.97 -15.81 8.84
CA ILE A 42 -14.05 -16.67 8.08
C ILE A 42 -14.50 -16.82 6.62
N GLY A 43 -15.80 -16.98 6.37
CA GLY A 43 -16.35 -17.14 5.02
C GLY A 43 -16.10 -15.92 4.12
N CYS A 44 -16.40 -14.72 4.62
CA CYS A 44 -16.17 -13.48 3.86
C CYS A 44 -14.67 -13.19 3.72
N ASN A 45 -13.88 -13.38 4.78
CA ASN A 45 -12.43 -13.18 4.73
C ASN A 45 -11.78 -14.10 3.66
N THR A 46 -12.14 -15.38 3.67
CA THR A 46 -11.66 -16.36 2.67
C THR A 46 -12.07 -15.96 1.25
N ARG A 47 -13.31 -15.48 1.08
CA ARG A 47 -13.81 -15.02 -0.22
C ARG A 47 -13.03 -13.82 -0.74
N VAL A 48 -12.83 -12.79 0.09
CA VAL A 48 -12.04 -11.60 -0.26
C VAL A 48 -10.61 -11.99 -0.62
N ASN A 49 -9.97 -12.84 0.19
CA ASN A 49 -8.62 -13.31 -0.10
C ASN A 49 -8.53 -14.01 -1.46
N ARG A 50 -9.49 -14.88 -1.78
CA ARG A 50 -9.51 -15.66 -3.02
C ARG A 50 -9.87 -14.83 -4.25
N GLU A 51 -10.90 -13.98 -4.14
CA GLU A 51 -11.49 -13.28 -5.28
C GLU A 51 -10.86 -11.91 -5.54
N ILE A 52 -10.20 -11.31 -4.53
CA ILE A 52 -9.66 -9.94 -4.62
C ILE A 52 -8.17 -9.94 -4.32
N GLU A 53 -7.73 -10.42 -3.15
CA GLU A 53 -6.32 -10.25 -2.75
C GLU A 53 -5.34 -11.09 -3.57
N GLU A 54 -5.62 -12.39 -3.74
CA GLU A 54 -4.71 -13.30 -4.44
C GLU A 54 -4.51 -12.92 -5.92
N PRO A 55 -5.57 -12.56 -6.70
CA PRO A 55 -5.39 -12.04 -8.05
C PRO A 55 -4.55 -10.77 -8.14
N MET A 56 -4.58 -9.93 -7.09
CA MET A 56 -3.86 -8.65 -7.05
C MET A 56 -2.42 -8.79 -6.56
N ARG A 57 -2.05 -9.90 -5.92
CA ARG A 57 -0.69 -10.12 -5.38
C ARG A 57 0.40 -9.98 -6.45
N LYS A 58 0.24 -10.63 -7.62
CA LYS A 58 1.26 -10.60 -8.69
C LYS A 58 1.33 -9.23 -9.39
N PRO A 59 0.21 -8.61 -9.81
CA PRO A 59 0.23 -7.27 -10.37
C PRO A 59 0.86 -6.23 -9.43
N PHE A 60 0.72 -6.35 -8.11
CA PHE A 60 1.29 -5.38 -7.17
C PHE A 60 2.69 -5.76 -6.65
N ALA A 61 3.24 -6.90 -7.04
CA ALA A 61 4.55 -7.36 -6.56
C ALA A 61 5.67 -6.37 -6.88
N TYR A 62 5.61 -5.68 -8.03
CA TYR A 62 6.62 -4.69 -8.41
C TYR A 62 6.57 -3.45 -7.51
N LEU A 63 5.38 -2.96 -7.15
CA LEU A 63 5.22 -1.85 -6.21
C LEU A 63 5.74 -2.26 -4.83
N ARG A 64 5.35 -3.45 -4.36
CA ARG A 64 5.80 -3.96 -3.08
C ARG A 64 7.32 -4.10 -3.01
N SER A 65 7.93 -4.65 -4.05
CA SER A 65 9.40 -4.80 -4.14
C SER A 65 10.10 -3.44 -4.23
N GLY A 66 9.65 -2.59 -5.16
CA GLY A 66 10.28 -1.30 -5.43
C GLY A 66 10.13 -0.25 -4.35
N LEU A 67 9.09 -0.33 -3.53
CA LEU A 67 8.84 0.56 -2.40
C LEU A 67 9.29 -0.03 -1.04
N ASP A 68 9.93 -1.21 -1.04
CA ASP A 68 10.30 -1.96 0.16
C ASP A 68 9.12 -2.17 1.15
N LEU A 69 7.92 -2.47 0.63
CA LEU A 69 6.75 -2.71 1.48
C LEU A 69 6.85 -4.09 2.14
N ARG A 70 6.97 -4.08 3.46
CA ARG A 70 7.14 -5.30 4.25
C ARG A 70 5.85 -5.63 4.98
N GLY A 71 5.16 -6.67 4.51
CA GLY A 71 4.01 -7.23 5.22
C GLY A 71 4.38 -7.85 6.58
N ARG A 72 3.41 -8.43 7.25
CA ARG A 72 3.51 -8.96 8.63
C ARG A 72 4.71 -9.88 8.84
N ARG A 73 5.00 -10.75 7.86
CA ARG A 73 6.10 -11.73 7.93
C ARG A 73 7.49 -11.14 7.62
N ARG A 74 7.57 -9.84 7.33
CA ARG A 74 8.80 -9.11 6.95
C ARG A 74 9.59 -9.78 5.81
N ARG A 75 8.89 -10.50 4.94
CA ARG A 75 9.51 -11.16 3.78
C ARG A 75 9.72 -10.14 2.66
N GLU A 76 10.95 -10.11 2.17
CA GLU A 76 11.31 -9.40 0.95
C GLU A 76 10.60 -10.06 -0.24
N ILE A 77 9.94 -9.24 -1.07
CA ILE A 77 9.44 -9.70 -2.37
C ILE A 77 10.48 -9.35 -3.41
N LYS A 78 11.04 -10.37 -4.05
CA LYS A 78 11.92 -10.24 -5.21
C LYS A 78 11.09 -10.46 -6.46
N VAL A 79 11.07 -9.48 -7.35
CA VAL A 79 10.43 -9.59 -8.66
C VAL A 79 11.53 -9.84 -9.69
N PRO A 80 11.60 -11.04 -10.29
CA PRO A 80 12.56 -11.32 -11.36
C PRO A 80 12.35 -10.35 -12.52
N ALA A 81 13.45 -9.83 -13.05
CA ALA A 81 13.48 -8.89 -14.15
C ALA A 81 14.60 -9.27 -15.12
N LYS A 82 14.39 -8.96 -16.40
CA LYS A 82 15.43 -9.04 -17.43
C LYS A 82 15.80 -7.63 -17.85
N VAL A 83 17.08 -7.31 -17.81
CA VAL A 83 17.60 -5.99 -18.19
C VAL A 83 18.52 -6.17 -19.37
N ARG A 84 18.37 -5.30 -20.38
CA ARG A 84 19.28 -5.25 -21.53
C ARG A 84 20.17 -4.02 -21.42
N ILE A 85 21.48 -4.22 -21.28
CA ILE A 85 22.49 -3.15 -21.19
C ILE A 85 23.45 -3.33 -22.35
N LEU A 86 23.56 -2.32 -23.22
CA LEU A 86 24.47 -2.32 -24.37
C LEU A 86 24.37 -3.60 -25.23
N GLY A 87 23.16 -4.14 -25.40
CA GLY A 87 22.90 -5.36 -26.17
C GLY A 87 23.08 -6.68 -25.41
N VAL A 88 23.58 -6.66 -24.18
CA VAL A 88 23.68 -7.86 -23.31
C VAL A 88 22.41 -7.98 -22.46
N GLU A 89 21.79 -9.16 -22.46
CA GLU A 89 20.63 -9.47 -21.60
C GLU A 89 21.12 -10.12 -20.29
N LEU A 90 20.65 -9.59 -19.16
CA LEU A 90 20.98 -10.06 -17.81
C LEU A 90 19.69 -10.37 -17.04
N GLU A 91 19.69 -11.47 -16.31
CA GLU A 91 18.65 -11.78 -15.33
C GLU A 91 19.00 -11.12 -14.00
N THR A 92 18.04 -10.43 -13.40
CA THR A 92 18.18 -9.73 -12.14
C THR A 92 16.85 -9.73 -11.38
N CYS A 93 16.79 -9.04 -10.25
CA CYS A 93 15.53 -8.71 -9.56
C CYS A 93 15.34 -7.20 -9.58
N LEU A 94 14.08 -6.74 -9.58
CA LEU A 94 13.79 -5.33 -9.29
C LEU A 94 14.40 -4.97 -7.93
N SER A 95 15.20 -3.90 -7.90
CA SER A 95 15.74 -3.35 -6.66
C SER A 95 14.67 -2.56 -5.93
N SER A 96 14.86 -2.40 -4.62
CA SER A 96 13.95 -1.65 -3.74
C SER A 96 14.08 -0.13 -3.88
N ASP A 97 14.56 0.38 -5.01
CA ASP A 97 14.91 1.79 -5.20
C ASP A 97 14.02 2.48 -6.24
N ILE A 98 12.76 2.04 -6.37
CA ILE A 98 11.83 2.73 -7.26
C ILE A 98 11.50 4.10 -6.65
N GLN A 99 11.85 5.15 -7.39
CA GLN A 99 11.45 6.51 -7.11
C GLN A 99 10.21 6.83 -7.95
N ILE A 100 9.09 7.12 -7.29
CA ILE A 100 7.86 7.56 -7.96
C ILE A 100 7.87 9.09 -7.97
N PRO A 101 7.92 9.75 -9.15
CA PRO A 101 7.87 11.20 -9.23
C PRO A 101 6.65 11.75 -8.48
N PRO A 102 6.78 12.91 -7.79
CA PRO A 102 5.64 13.56 -7.17
C PRO A 102 4.53 13.81 -8.19
N PHE A 103 3.29 13.54 -7.82
CA PHE A 103 2.14 13.77 -8.69
C PHE A 103 1.09 14.64 -8.01
N GLU A 104 0.41 15.43 -8.84
CA GLU A 104 -0.67 16.32 -8.41
C GLU A 104 -1.99 15.55 -8.37
N TYR A 105 -2.83 15.87 -7.40
CA TYR A 105 -4.21 15.39 -7.37
C TYR A 105 -5.17 16.55 -7.15
N HIS A 106 -6.40 16.34 -7.64
CA HIS A 106 -7.52 17.26 -7.50
C HIS A 106 -8.52 16.63 -6.55
N LYS A 107 -8.89 17.36 -5.49
CA LYS A 107 -10.02 16.97 -4.66
C LYS A 107 -11.33 17.37 -5.34
N VAL A 108 -12.41 16.77 -4.84
CA VAL A 108 -13.79 17.07 -5.27
C VAL A 108 -14.16 18.56 -5.07
N ASN A 109 -13.49 19.26 -4.16
CA ASN A 109 -13.72 20.69 -3.90
C ASN A 109 -12.70 21.62 -4.59
N ASP A 110 -12.11 21.19 -5.72
CA ASP A 110 -11.09 21.91 -6.50
C ASP A 110 -9.79 22.25 -5.75
N GLU A 111 -9.61 21.76 -4.53
CA GLU A 111 -8.32 21.84 -3.86
C GLU A 111 -7.30 20.95 -4.57
N LYS A 112 -6.15 21.52 -4.89
CA LYS A 112 -4.99 20.78 -5.40
C LYS A 112 -4.08 20.38 -4.27
N GLY A 113 -3.54 19.17 -4.36
CA GLY A 113 -2.47 18.70 -3.50
C GLY A 113 -1.35 18.04 -4.30
N LEU A 114 -0.24 17.80 -3.63
CA LEU A 114 0.88 17.02 -4.14
C LEU A 114 1.04 15.77 -3.27
N VAL A 115 1.26 14.62 -3.90
CA VAL A 115 1.60 13.37 -3.22
C VAL A 115 3.03 13.00 -3.58
N ILE A 116 3.79 12.59 -2.56
CA ILE A 116 5.14 12.03 -2.71
C ILE A 116 5.09 10.64 -2.10
N ILE A 117 5.50 9.63 -2.87
CA ILE A 117 5.51 8.22 -2.46
C ILE A 117 6.92 7.67 -2.68
N GLY A 118 7.49 7.04 -1.66
CA GLY A 118 8.80 6.39 -1.75
C GLY A 118 9.40 6.14 -0.38
N LYS A 119 10.68 5.74 -0.38
CA LYS A 119 11.46 5.60 0.86
C LYS A 119 11.56 6.93 1.60
N LYS A 120 11.77 6.87 2.92
CA LYS A 120 11.78 8.07 3.79
C LYS A 120 12.80 9.11 3.35
N ASP A 121 14.02 8.70 3.03
CA ASP A 121 15.08 9.57 2.52
C ASP A 121 14.67 10.28 1.22
N TYR A 122 14.11 9.56 0.25
CA TYR A 122 13.56 10.13 -0.98
C TYR A 122 12.44 11.15 -0.70
N VAL A 123 11.49 10.79 0.17
CA VAL A 123 10.38 11.68 0.56
C VAL A 123 10.89 12.94 1.25
N GLU A 124 11.86 12.83 2.15
CA GLU A 124 12.47 13.98 2.82
C GLU A 124 13.28 14.86 1.86
N GLU A 125 13.96 14.27 0.87
CA GLU A 125 14.69 15.01 -0.16
C GLU A 125 13.72 15.83 -1.05
N GLU A 126 12.66 15.20 -1.55
CA GLU A 126 11.67 15.88 -2.40
C GLU A 126 10.94 16.99 -1.66
N LYS A 127 10.63 16.80 -0.37
CA LYS A 127 10.11 17.90 0.47
C LYS A 127 11.05 19.10 0.49
N ARG A 128 12.34 18.88 0.75
CA ARG A 128 13.33 19.97 0.79
C ARG A 128 13.41 20.71 -0.55
N LYS A 129 13.32 19.98 -1.68
CA LYS A 129 13.28 20.58 -3.03
C LYS A 129 12.06 21.46 -3.24
N ILE A 130 10.90 21.09 -2.69
CA ILE A 130 9.66 21.86 -2.80
C ILE A 130 9.71 23.09 -1.88
N ASP A 131 10.15 22.91 -0.64
CA ASP A 131 10.25 23.98 0.36
C ASP A 131 11.26 25.06 -0.06
N SER A 132 12.37 24.67 -0.70
CA SER A 132 13.38 25.60 -1.21
C SER A 132 12.99 26.32 -2.50
N ASN A 133 11.93 25.89 -3.20
CA ASN A 133 11.42 26.53 -4.40
C ASN A 133 9.88 26.56 -4.43
N PRO A 134 9.24 27.47 -3.68
CA PRO A 134 7.78 27.53 -3.57
C PRO A 134 7.08 27.84 -4.90
N ARG A 135 7.78 28.34 -5.93
CA ARG A 135 7.23 28.51 -7.27
C ARG A 135 6.88 27.16 -7.93
N LYS A 136 7.58 26.08 -7.58
CA LYS A 136 7.24 24.70 -8.02
C LYS A 136 6.01 24.14 -7.29
N ALA A 137 5.66 24.67 -6.13
CA ALA A 137 4.47 24.21 -5.40
C ALA A 137 3.15 24.65 -6.08
N GLY A 138 3.19 25.61 -7.00
CA GLY A 138 2.00 26.21 -7.59
C GLY A 138 1.28 27.08 -6.57
N ASN A 139 0.95 28.33 -6.96
CA ASN A 139 0.31 29.33 -6.10
C ASN A 139 -0.91 28.73 -5.34
N GLY A 140 -0.73 28.36 -4.07
CA GLY A 140 -1.81 27.89 -3.19
C GLY A 140 -1.80 26.43 -2.74
N LYS A 141 -0.85 25.57 -3.14
CA LYS A 141 -0.88 24.15 -2.72
C LYS A 141 -0.27 23.96 -1.31
N ARG A 142 -1.13 23.71 -0.32
CA ARG A 142 -0.69 23.12 0.95
C ARG A 142 -0.35 21.65 0.73
N LEU A 143 0.93 21.29 0.90
CA LEU A 143 1.39 19.90 0.98
C LEU A 143 0.60 19.21 2.11
N LYS A 144 -0.26 18.25 1.80
CA LYS A 144 -1.16 17.64 2.80
C LYS A 144 -1.10 16.11 2.89
N ALA A 145 -0.44 15.42 1.96
CA ALA A 145 -0.38 13.96 1.98
C ALA A 145 1.06 13.47 1.87
N LEU A 146 1.61 13.05 3.01
CA LEU A 146 2.90 12.38 3.12
C LEU A 146 2.63 10.94 3.52
N LEU A 147 2.64 10.03 2.56
CA LEU A 147 2.62 8.60 2.84
C LEU A 147 4.06 8.16 3.12
N ASN A 148 4.45 8.26 4.39
CA ASN A 148 5.70 7.66 4.84
C ASN A 148 5.47 6.16 5.01
N LEU A 149 5.97 5.38 4.05
CA LEU A 149 5.75 3.94 3.97
C LEU A 149 6.40 3.15 5.12
N ASN A 150 7.28 3.78 5.92
CA ASN A 150 7.87 3.17 7.11
C ASN A 150 6.89 2.95 8.28
N TYR A 151 5.65 3.46 8.18
CA TYR A 151 4.61 3.36 9.20
C TYR A 151 3.33 2.65 8.72
N LEU A 152 3.35 2.02 7.53
CA LEU A 152 2.24 1.19 7.04
C LEU A 152 2.43 -0.29 7.41
#